data_AF-A0A5B6WVS8-F1
#
_entry.id   AF-A0A5B6WVS8-F1
#
_cell.length_a   1.000
_cell.length_b   1.000
_cell.length_c   1.000
_cell.angle_alpha   90.00
_cell.angle_beta   90.00
_cell.angle_gamma   90.00
#
_symmetry.space_group_name_H-M   'P 1'
#
loop_
_entity.id
_entity.type
_entity.pdbx_description
1 polymer ?
#
loop_
_entity_poly.entity_id
_entity_poly.type
_entity_poly.pdbx_seq_one_letter_code
_entity_poly.pdbx_strand_id
1 'polypeptide(L)' 'METKINKFKMEKVRQRCGYQSGIDVESLGSRGGLSLAWQCDVNIALKSFSHRHIDVIVEEDGGKKWRLTGFMDPHT' A
#
# COMPACT_ATOMS: atom_id res chain seq x y z
N MET A 1 3.41 12.70 -12.26
CA MET A 1 3.63 13.42 -11.00
C MET A 1 4.15 12.39 -10.00
N GLU A 2 5.47 12.26 -9.89
CA GLU A 2 6.14 11.23 -9.10
C GLU A 2 6.19 11.65 -7.63
N THR A 3 5.63 10.82 -6.75
CA THR A 3 5.53 11.11 -5.33
C THR A 3 6.83 10.75 -4.60
N LYS A 4 7.81 11.66 -4.68
CA LYS A 4 8.82 11.86 -3.62
C LYS A 4 8.18 12.47 -2.36
N ILE A 5 7.04 11.93 -1.95
CA ILE A 5 6.33 12.40 -0.76
C ILE A 5 6.92 11.64 0.41
N ASN A 6 7.96 12.25 0.99
CA ASN A 6 8.54 11.98 2.31
C ASN A 6 7.53 11.24 3.22
N LYS A 7 7.87 10.07 3.78
CA LYS A 7 6.95 9.16 4.51
C LYS A 7 5.99 9.88 5.47
N PHE A 8 6.46 10.96 6.10
CA PHE A 8 5.68 11.84 6.98
C PHE A 8 4.51 12.57 6.29
N LYS A 9 4.68 12.99 5.04
CA LYS A 9 3.60 13.59 4.24
C LYS A 9 2.62 12.52 3.75
N MET A 10 3.07 11.29 3.46
CA MET A 10 2.16 10.18 3.12
C MET A 10 1.29 9.79 4.31
N GLU A 11 1.86 9.76 5.52
CA GLU A 11 1.09 9.57 6.76
C GLU A 11 0.03 10.67 6.94
N LYS A 12 0.39 11.94 6.69
CA LYS A 12 -0.54 13.07 6.80
C LYS A 12 -1.65 13.04 5.73
N VAL A 13 -1.35 12.57 4.52
CA VAL A 13 -2.35 12.35 3.45
C VAL A 13 -3.27 11.20 3.83
N ARG A 14 -2.74 10.10 4.35
CA ARG A 14 -3.52 8.95 4.81
C ARG A 14 -4.48 9.34 5.94
N GLN A 15 -3.99 10.05 6.95
CA GLN A 15 -4.84 10.59 8.03
C GLN A 15 -5.93 11.52 7.49
N ARG A 16 -5.61 12.42 6.53
CA ARG A 16 -6.61 13.30 5.91
C ARG A 16 -7.66 12.55 5.08
N CYS A 17 -7.31 11.40 4.51
CA CYS A 17 -8.21 10.56 3.73
C CYS A 17 -8.94 9.50 4.58
N GLY A 18 -8.75 9.50 5.91
CA GLY A 18 -9.39 8.53 6.82
C GLY A 18 -8.73 7.15 6.85
N TYR A 19 -7.55 6.99 6.26
CA TYR A 19 -6.78 5.74 6.29
C TYR A 19 -5.81 5.75 7.48
N GLN A 20 -6.05 4.93 8.50
CA GLN A 20 -5.16 4.82 9.65
C GLN A 20 -3.94 3.93 9.37
N SER A 21 -4.09 2.90 8.52
CA SER A 21 -3.07 1.88 8.29
C SER A 21 -2.60 1.86 6.82
N GLY A 22 -1.40 1.33 6.58
CA GLY A 22 -0.75 1.44 5.27
C GLY A 22 0.73 1.15 5.28
N ILE A 23 1.21 0.63 4.15
CA ILE A 23 2.58 0.20 3.89
C ILE A 23 3.09 0.96 2.67
N ASP A 24 4.29 1.52 2.79
CA ASP A 24 5.01 2.14 1.67
C ASP A 24 6.19 1.24 1.30
N VAL A 25 6.21 0.77 0.06
CA VAL A 25 7.27 -0.03 -0.52
C VAL A 25 8.09 0.88 -1.42
N GLU A 26 9.31 1.20 -0.97
CA GLU A 26 10.26 2.01 -1.73
C GLU A 26 10.68 1.27 -3.01
N SER A 27 10.50 1.92 -4.15
CA SER A 27 11.01 1.45 -5.44
C SER A 27 12.52 1.72 -5.54
N LEU A 28 13.27 0.78 -6.12
CA LEU A 28 14.70 0.97 -6.39
C LEU A 28 14.83 1.84 -7.66
N GLY A 29 14.73 3.17 -7.53
CA GLY A 29 14.91 4.10 -8.65
C GLY A 29 14.16 5.43 -8.52
N SER A 30 14.20 6.23 -9.59
CA SER A 30 13.54 7.55 -9.64
C SER A 30 12.01 7.49 -9.77
N ARG A 31 11.47 6.35 -10.21
CA ARG A 31 10.04 6.12 -10.47
C ARG A 31 9.32 5.77 -9.17
N GLY A 32 8.23 6.46 -8.87
CA GLY A 32 7.51 6.44 -7.59
C GLY A 32 7.32 5.07 -6.92
N GLY A 33 7.33 5.07 -5.58
CA GLY A 33 7.12 3.88 -4.74
C GLY A 33 5.68 3.37 -4.76
N LEU A 34 5.49 2.12 -4.32
CA LEU A 34 4.17 1.53 -4.16
C LEU A 34 3.65 1.85 -2.76
N SER A 35 2.49 2.49 -2.66
CA SER A 35 1.88 2.82 -1.37
C SER A 35 0.51 2.14 -1.26
N LEU A 36 0.32 1.31 -0.24
CA LEU A 36 -0.97 0.71 0.11
C LEU A 36 -1.49 1.41 1.37
N ALA A 37 -2.74 1.87 1.36
CA ALA A 37 -3.39 2.48 2.51
C ALA A 37 -4.78 1.90 2.71
N TRP A 38 -5.20 1.71 3.97
CA TRP A 38 -6.48 1.11 4.31
C TRP A 38 -7.05 1.65 5.62
N GLN A 39 -8.37 1.47 5.80
CA GLN A 39 -9.11 1.89 7.00
C GLN A 39 -8.89 0.90 8.16
N CYS A 40 -9.14 1.33 9.40
CA CYS A 40 -8.84 0.52 10.59
C CYS A 40 -9.69 -0.75 10.70
N ASP A 41 -10.89 -0.72 10.11
CA ASP A 41 -11.85 -1.83 10.08
C ASP A 41 -11.43 -2.97 9.14
N VAL A 42 -10.28 -2.84 8.50
CA VAL A 42 -9.74 -3.82 7.56
C VAL A 42 -8.41 -4.34 8.09
N ASN A 43 -8.36 -5.63 8.40
CA ASN A 43 -7.12 -6.29 8.79
C ASN A 43 -6.37 -6.75 7.53
N ILE A 44 -5.15 -6.25 7.34
CA ILE A 44 -4.33 -6.60 6.18
C ILE A 44 -3.08 -7.35 6.63
N ALA A 45 -2.94 -8.58 6.15
CA ALA A 45 -1.75 -9.40 6.34
C ALA A 45 -0.90 -9.39 5.07
N LEU A 46 0.30 -8.79 5.17
CA LEU A 46 1.29 -8.82 4.09
C LEU A 46 1.81 -10.24 3.89
N LYS A 47 1.64 -10.79 2.69
CA LYS A 47 2.12 -12.13 2.34
C LYS A 47 3.49 -12.07 1.68
N SER A 48 3.66 -11.20 0.71
CA SER A 48 4.91 -11.02 0.00
C SER A 48 4.92 -9.64 -0.65
N PHE A 49 6.09 -9.01 -0.70
CA PHE A 49 6.28 -7.79 -1.47
C PHE A 49 7.64 -7.82 -2.14
N SER A 50 7.73 -7.16 -3.28
CA SER A 50 8.96 -6.86 -3.99
C SER A 50 8.85 -5.47 -4.62
N HIS A 51 9.90 -5.02 -5.29
CA HIS A 51 9.84 -3.79 -6.07
C HIS A 51 8.81 -3.82 -7.21
N ARG A 52 8.31 -5.00 -7.61
CA ARG A 52 7.39 -5.17 -8.74
C ARG A 52 6.03 -5.73 -8.34
N HIS A 53 5.85 -6.18 -7.10
CA HIS A 53 4.57 -6.69 -6.66
C HIS A 53 4.32 -6.44 -5.18
N ILE A 54 3.05 -6.29 -4.84
CA ILE A 54 2.57 -6.37 -3.47
C ILE A 54 1.49 -7.44 -3.41
N ASP A 55 1.59 -8.33 -2.44
CA ASP A 55 0.64 -9.41 -2.22
C ASP A 55 0.18 -9.38 -0.76
N VAL A 56 -1.10 -9.13 -0.57
CA VAL A 56 -1.71 -9.04 0.76
C VAL A 56 -2.97 -9.88 0.83
N ILE A 57 -3.27 -10.35 2.03
CA ILE A 57 -4.57 -10.90 2.38
C ILE A 57 -5.31 -9.86 3.20
N VAL A 58 -6.53 -9.58 2.76
CA VAL A 58 -7.44 -8.62 3.37
C VAL A 58 -8.54 -9.39 4.08
N GLU A 59 -8.76 -9.04 5.33
CA GLU A 59 -9.80 -9.58 6.19
C GLU A 59 -10.68 -8.42 6.65
N GLU A 60 -11.92 -8.44 6.20
CA GLU A 60 -12.93 -7.43 6.53
C GLU A 60 -13.73 -7.87 7.76
N ASP A 61 -14.31 -6.89 8.45
CA ASP A 61 -15.26 -7.15 9.52
C ASP A 61 -16.42 -8.03 9.00
N GLY A 62 -16.77 -9.07 9.75
CA GLY A 62 -17.67 -10.15 9.29
C GLY A 62 -16.96 -11.40 8.73
N GLY A 63 -15.63 -11.49 8.85
CA GLY A 63 -14.87 -12.72 8.56
C GLY A 63 -14.64 -12.99 7.06
N LYS A 64 -14.96 -12.01 6.21
CA LYS A 64 -14.75 -12.12 4.77
C LYS A 64 -13.28 -11.89 4.47
N LYS A 65 -12.67 -12.87 3.79
CA LYS A 65 -11.23 -12.89 3.49
C LYS A 65 -11.02 -12.95 1.99
N TRP A 66 -10.21 -12.03 1.47
CA TRP A 66 -9.84 -11.98 0.06
C TRP A 66 -8.37 -11.61 -0.10
N ARG A 67 -7.83 -11.79 -1.31
CA ARG A 67 -6.42 -11.56 -1.62
C ARG A 67 -6.32 -10.44 -2.64
N LEU A 68 -5.44 -9.47 -2.36
CA LEU A 68 -5.07 -8.41 -3.29
C LEU A 68 -3.63 -8.65 -3.73
N THR A 69 -3.43 -8.81 -5.03
CA THR A 69 -2.09 -8.85 -5.63
C THR A 69 -1.98 -7.72 -6.64
N GLY A 70 -1.16 -6.72 -6.32
CA GLY A 70 -0.82 -5.62 -7.22
C GLY A 70 0.51 -5.91 -7.91
N PHE A 71 0.57 -5.70 -9.22
CA PHE A 71 1.80 -5.78 -10.01
C PHE A 71 2.13 -4.40 -10.58
N MET A 72 3.38 -3.97 -10.43
CA MET A 72 3.90 -2.79 -11.12
C MET A 72 4.51 -3.25 -12.44
N ASP A 73 4.02 -2.69 -13.54
CA ASP A 73 4.65 -2.89 -14.84
C ASP A 73 5.99 -2.13 -14.90
N PRO A 74 7.09 -2.76 -15.32
CA PRO A 74 8.40 -2.12 -15.36
C PRO A 74 8.55 -1.04 -16.44
N HIS A 75 7.58 -0.84 -17.33
CA HIS A 75 7.67 0.10 -18.45
C HIS A 75 7.05 1.49 -18.18
N THR A 76 6.43 1.76 -17.03
CA THR A 76 5.79 3.06 -16.71
C THR A 76 6.67 4.03 -15.95
#